data_AF-A0A1J5KHK6-F1
#
_entry.id   AF-A0A1J5KHK6-F1
#
_cell.length_a   1.000
_cell.length_b   1.000
_cell.length_c   1.000
_cell.angle_alpha   90.00
_cell.angle_beta   90.00
_cell.angle_gamma   90.00
#
_symmetry.space_group_name_H-M   'P 1'
#
loop_
_entity.id
_entity.type
_entity.pdbx_description
1 polymer ?
#
loop_
_entity_poly.entity_id
_entity_poly.type
_entity_poly.pdbx_seq_one_letter_code
_entity_poly.pdbx_strand_id
1 'polypeptide(L)'
;MKQVVKEIHKRNIESSSKHNELPEFYLTDELLQDLQDFCDVFNPYEELSLENKLRLQEYGINDHDNPFEVTNKLLLLLENNIQFREK
;
A
#
# COMPACT_ATOMS: atom_id res chain seq x y z
N MET A 1 -1.58 -19.80 60.28
CA MET A 1 -2.91 -19.20 60.00
C MET A 1 -3.14 -19.17 58.49
N LYS A 2 -4.25 -19.76 58.06
CA LYS A 2 -5.08 -19.52 56.85
C LYS A 2 -4.45 -19.61 55.44
N GLN A 3 -4.77 -20.72 54.77
CA GLN A 3 -5.20 -20.70 53.35
C GLN A 3 -6.68 -20.31 53.29
N VAL A 4 -7.11 -19.52 52.29
CA VAL A 4 -8.42 -19.65 51.59
C VAL A 4 -8.29 -19.07 50.17
N VAL A 5 -8.89 -19.77 49.22
CA VAL A 5 -8.87 -19.66 47.75
C VAL A 5 -10.00 -18.74 47.23
N LYS A 6 -9.92 -18.38 45.93
CA LYS A 6 -11.01 -18.03 44.96
C LYS A 6 -11.28 -16.54 44.74
N GLU A 7 -11.72 -16.03 43.59
CA GLU A 7 -11.77 -16.40 42.15
C GLU A 7 -12.57 -15.22 41.50
N ILE A 8 -12.53 -15.07 40.16
CA ILE A 8 -13.59 -14.48 39.29
C ILE A 8 -13.46 -13.03 38.76
N HIS A 9 -12.91 -12.98 37.53
CA HIS A 9 -13.49 -12.50 36.25
C HIS A 9 -13.83 -11.03 35.93
N LYS A 10 -13.35 -10.67 34.72
CA LYS A 10 -14.05 -9.98 33.60
C LYS A 10 -14.22 -8.46 33.65
N ARG A 11 -13.44 -7.75 32.81
CA ARG A 11 -13.83 -7.23 31.47
C ARG A 11 -13.06 -5.94 31.16
N ASN A 12 -12.18 -6.03 30.17
CA ASN A 12 -12.13 -5.08 29.07
C ASN A 12 -11.76 -5.94 27.87
N ILE A 13 -12.76 -6.64 27.32
CA ILE A 13 -13.43 -6.20 26.09
C ILE A 13 -12.34 -5.87 25.08
N GLU A 14 -11.91 -6.93 24.41
CA GLU A 14 -11.50 -6.91 23.02
C GLU A 14 -12.27 -5.83 22.27
N SER A 15 -11.70 -4.63 22.16
CA SER A 15 -11.95 -3.83 20.97
C SER A 15 -11.06 -4.42 19.87
N SER A 16 -11.34 -5.68 19.54
CA SER A 16 -10.98 -6.26 18.25
C SER A 16 -11.85 -5.56 17.22
N SER A 17 -11.63 -4.26 17.04
CA SER A 17 -11.81 -3.67 15.74
C SER A 17 -10.84 -4.46 14.88
N LYS A 18 -11.36 -5.43 14.14
CA LYS A 18 -10.74 -5.88 12.90
C LYS A 18 -10.65 -4.64 12.03
N HIS A 19 -9.66 -3.78 12.31
CA HIS A 19 -9.06 -3.01 11.26
C HIS A 19 -8.58 -4.09 10.31
N ASN A 20 -9.29 -4.26 9.20
CA ASN A 20 -8.66 -4.81 8.02
C ASN A 20 -7.52 -3.83 7.75
N GLU A 21 -6.35 -4.12 8.33
CA GLU A 21 -5.16 -3.32 8.15
C GLU A 21 -4.86 -3.39 6.66
N LEU A 22 -5.21 -2.32 5.96
CA LEU A 22 -4.89 -2.18 4.56
C LEU A 22 -3.36 -2.21 4.47
N PRO A 23 -2.79 -2.98 3.54
CA PRO A 23 -1.35 -3.00 3.35
C PRO A 23 -0.80 -1.60 3.06
N GLU A 24 0.46 -1.36 3.38
CA GLU A 24 1.14 -0.08 3.12
C GLU A 24 1.12 0.32 1.64
N PHE A 25 1.02 -0.67 0.74
CA PHE A 25 0.93 -0.47 -0.72
C PHE A 25 -0.51 -0.25 -1.23
N TYR A 26 -1.52 -0.28 -0.34
CA TYR A 26 -2.92 -0.21 -0.76
C TYR A 26 -3.25 1.17 -1.34
N LEU A 27 -3.76 1.15 -2.57
CA LEU A 27 -4.28 2.32 -3.27
C LEU A 27 -5.81 2.26 -3.26
N THR A 28 -6.44 3.42 -3.04
CA THR A 28 -7.89 3.59 -3.26
C THR A 28 -8.23 3.36 -4.73
N ASP A 29 -9.52 3.15 -5.03
CA ASP A 29 -9.97 2.89 -6.41
C ASP A 29 -9.61 4.04 -7.35
N GLU A 30 -9.74 5.28 -6.86
CA GLU A 30 -9.37 6.50 -7.59
C GLU A 30 -7.85 6.54 -7.87
N LEU A 31 -7.01 6.28 -6.85
CA LEU A 31 -5.55 6.27 -7.03
C LEU A 31 -5.07 5.12 -7.91
N LEU A 32 -5.75 3.97 -7.84
CA LEU A 32 -5.43 2.84 -8.70
C LEU A 32 -5.77 3.14 -10.16
N GLN A 33 -6.91 3.80 -10.42
CA GLN A 33 -7.27 4.25 -11.76
C GLN A 33 -6.29 5.31 -12.27
N ASP A 34 -5.95 6.30 -11.45
CA ASP A 34 -4.97 7.33 -11.81
C ASP A 34 -3.59 6.73 -12.12
N LEU A 35 -3.17 5.69 -11.38
CA LEU A 35 -1.94 4.96 -11.65
C LEU A 35 -1.99 4.18 -12.97
N GLN A 36 -3.13 3.56 -13.30
CA GLN A 36 -3.33 2.88 -14.58
C GLN A 36 -3.27 3.88 -15.74
N ASP A 37 -4.00 4.99 -15.63
CA ASP A 37 -4.02 6.05 -16.64
C ASP A 37 -2.63 6.67 -16.83
N PHE A 38 -1.87 6.83 -15.75
CA PHE A 38 -0.48 7.25 -15.81
C PHE A 38 0.39 6.24 -16.56
N CYS A 39 0.29 4.95 -16.21
CA CYS A 39 1.06 3.89 -16.87
C CYS A 39 0.76 3.75 -18.37
N ASP A 40 -0.46 4.04 -18.81
CA ASP A 40 -0.84 3.98 -20.23
C ASP A 40 -0.14 5.04 -21.10
N VAL A 41 0.18 6.19 -20.52
CA VAL A 41 0.85 7.31 -21.23
C VAL A 41 2.33 7.43 -20.88
N PHE A 42 2.78 6.75 -19.84
CA PHE A 42 4.14 6.87 -19.31
C PHE A 42 5.14 6.10 -20.17
N ASN A 43 6.13 6.82 -20.71
CA ASN A 43 7.28 6.21 -21.36
C ASN A 43 8.53 6.32 -20.46
N PRO A 44 9.01 5.21 -19.87
CA PRO A 44 10.16 5.23 -18.98
C PRO A 44 11.48 5.55 -19.70
N TYR A 45 11.58 5.31 -21.01
CA TYR A 45 12.82 5.51 -21.77
C TYR A 45 13.02 6.95 -22.27
N GLU A 46 12.04 7.82 -22.05
CA GLU A 46 12.11 9.24 -22.37
C GLU A 46 12.57 10.07 -21.18
N GLU A 47 12.98 11.31 -21.45
CA GLU A 47 13.33 12.24 -20.39
C GLU A 47 12.09 12.55 -19.53
N LEU A 48 12.16 12.17 -18.25
CA LEU A 48 11.08 12.37 -17.31
C LEU A 48 10.87 13.86 -17.02
N SER A 49 9.68 14.35 -17.35
CA SER A 49 9.23 15.68 -16.94
C SER A 49 9.22 15.81 -15.41
N LEU A 50 9.30 17.05 -14.91
CA LEU A 50 9.21 17.30 -13.47
C LEU A 50 7.88 16.80 -12.89
N GLU A 51 6.79 16.95 -13.64
CA GLU A 51 5.47 16.45 -13.27
C GLU A 51 5.47 14.92 -13.10
N ASN A 52 6.05 14.19 -14.04
CA ASN A 52 6.15 12.73 -13.95
C ASN A 52 6.99 12.29 -12.76
N LYS A 53 8.08 12.99 -12.44
CA LYS A 53 8.91 12.71 -11.27
C LYS A 53 8.12 12.93 -9.97
N LEU A 54 7.36 14.02 -9.87
CA LEU A 54 6.52 14.28 -8.70
C LEU A 54 5.45 13.19 -8.53
N ARG A 55 4.79 12.79 -9.60
CA ARG A 55 3.82 11.68 -9.58
C ARG A 55 4.45 10.37 -9.14
N LEU A 56 5.62 10.03 -9.65
CA LEU A 56 6.36 8.83 -9.23
C LEU A 56 6.70 8.84 -7.73
N GLN A 57 7.00 10.00 -7.16
CA GLN A 57 7.22 10.15 -5.72
C GLN A 57 5.96 9.89 -4.88
N GLU A 58 4.76 10.22 -5.38
CA GLU A 58 3.50 9.89 -4.72
C GLU A 58 3.31 8.36 -4.56
N TYR A 59 3.91 7.59 -5.47
CA TYR A 59 3.92 6.12 -5.45
C TYR A 59 5.16 5.53 -4.75
N GLY A 60 5.97 6.35 -4.07
CA GLY A 60 7.18 5.91 -3.36
C GLY A 60 8.39 5.63 -4.26
N ILE A 61 8.35 6.04 -5.53
CA ILE A 61 9.44 5.87 -6.49
C ILE A 61 10.29 7.14 -6.48
N ASN A 62 11.41 7.09 -5.76
CA ASN A 62 12.32 8.24 -5.61
C ASN A 62 13.53 8.21 -6.54
N ASP A 63 13.90 7.00 -6.99
CA ASP A 63 14.99 6.79 -7.95
C ASP A 63 14.40 6.73 -9.35
N HIS A 64 14.82 7.69 -10.17
CA HIS A 64 14.33 7.93 -11.52
C HIS A 64 15.43 7.70 -12.57
N ASP A 65 16.64 7.32 -12.16
CA ASP A 65 17.79 7.21 -13.05
C ASP A 65 17.72 5.96 -13.91
N ASN A 66 17.08 4.90 -13.39
CA ASN A 66 16.93 3.62 -14.08
C ASN A 66 15.46 3.37 -14.51
N PRO A 67 15.15 3.44 -15.82
CA PRO A 67 13.79 3.22 -16.33
C PRO A 67 13.24 1.83 -16.02
N PHE A 68 14.11 0.81 -15.96
CA PHE A 68 13.70 -0.55 -15.62
C PHE A 68 13.23 -0.65 -14.17
N GLU A 69 13.91 0.04 -13.24
CA GLU A 69 13.53 0.04 -11.83
C GLU A 69 12.22 0.77 -11.59
N VAL A 70 12.02 1.91 -12.25
CA VAL A 70 10.76 2.65 -12.20
C VAL A 70 9.61 1.76 -12.67
N THR A 71 9.76 1.13 -13.84
CA THR A 71 8.73 0.26 -14.41
C THR A 71 8.45 -0.94 -13.50
N ASN A 72 9.48 -1.58 -12.96
CA ASN A 72 9.30 -2.72 -12.05
C ASN A 72 8.57 -2.33 -10.76
N LYS A 73 8.84 -1.16 -10.20
CA LYS A 73 8.13 -0.67 -9.00
C LYS A 73 6.66 -0.40 -9.29
N LEU A 74 6.36 0.24 -10.43
CA LEU A 74 4.98 0.48 -10.87
C LEU A 74 4.22 -0.83 -11.08
N LEU A 75 4.83 -1.80 -11.77
CA LEU A 75 4.25 -3.13 -11.98
C LEU A 75 3.96 -3.83 -10.65
N LEU A 76 4.93 -3.86 -9.74
CA LEU A 76 4.77 -4.49 -8.43
C LEU A 76 3.63 -3.83 -7.63
N LEU A 77 3.51 -2.50 -7.69
CA LEU A 77 2.45 -1.77 -7.01
C LEU A 77 1.06 -2.11 -7.58
N LEU A 78 0.93 -2.19 -8.90
CA LEU A 78 -0.30 -2.61 -9.58
C LEU A 78 -0.67 -4.05 -9.22
N GLU A 79 0.28 -4.99 -9.36
CA GLU A 79 0.06 -6.41 -9.07
C GLU A 79 -0.39 -6.64 -7.62
N ASN A 80 0.28 -6.00 -6.66
CA ASN A 80 -0.07 -6.12 -5.25
C ASN A 80 -1.49 -5.60 -4.96
N ASN A 81 -1.89 -4.50 -5.59
CA ASN A 81 -3.24 -3.95 -5.44
C ASN A 81 -4.30 -4.85 -6.06
N ILE A 82 -4.06 -5.39 -7.25
CA ILE A 82 -4.97 -6.34 -7.91
C ILE A 82 -5.12 -7.61 -7.06
N GLN A 83 -4.00 -8.22 -6.64
CA GLN A 83 -4.00 -9.44 -5.83
C GLN A 83 -4.68 -9.26 -4.47
N PHE A 84 -4.59 -8.08 -3.85
CA PHE A 84 -5.28 -7.81 -2.60
C PHE A 84 -6.80 -7.72 -2.77
N ARG A 85 -7.28 -7.23 -3.92
CA ARG A 85 -8.70 -7.03 -4.23
C ARG A 85 -9.40 -8.32 -4.69
N GLU A 86 -8.67 -9.24 -5.31
CA GLU A 86 -9.20 -10.54 -5.74
C GLU A 86 -9.27 -11.60 -4.63
N LYS A 87 -8.72 -11.31 -3.43
CA LYS A 87 -8.76 -12.19 -2.25
C LYS A 87 -10.04 -12.01 -1.44
#